data_AF-A0A9P5GC48-F1
#
_entry.id   AF-A0A9P5GC48-F1
#
_cell.length_a   1.000
_cell.length_b   1.000
_cell.length_c   1.000
_cell.angle_alpha   90.00
_cell.angle_beta   90.00
_cell.angle_gamma   90.00
#
_symmetry.space_group_name_H-M   'P 1'
#
loop_
_entity.id
_entity.type
_entity.pdbx_description
1 polymer ?
#
loop_
_entity_poly.entity_id
_entity_poly.type
_entity_poly.pdbx_seq_one_letter_code
_entity_poly.pdbx_strand_id
1 'polypeptide(L)'
;MSRGQRLDPIYEEITPADHQILCLGGTSSNLERLQSRLQRAKRKSPDFKIQLEETAYEMGYLRAELQWHKETKQILLQFQETVFGIFGSLEDALARATARLHESEQQYLMLWGSDSRSGTGGCF
;
A
#
# COMPACT_ATOMS: atom_id res chain seq x y z
N MET A 1 20.84 32.41 -40.98
CA MET A 1 21.28 31.17 -40.29
C MET A 1 20.46 31.02 -39.02
N SER A 2 19.39 30.22 -39.04
CA SER A 2 18.52 30.03 -37.87
C SER A 2 19.23 29.08 -36.91
N ARG A 3 19.67 29.59 -35.76
CA ARG A 3 20.17 28.75 -34.65
C ARG A 3 19.03 27.85 -34.21
N GLY A 4 19.22 26.53 -34.38
CA GLY A 4 18.28 25.53 -33.89
C GLY A 4 18.04 25.76 -32.40
N GLN A 5 16.78 26.04 -32.06
CA GLN A 5 16.33 26.20 -30.68
C GLN A 5 16.57 24.86 -29.99
N ARG A 6 17.53 24.83 -29.06
CA ARG A 6 17.85 23.63 -28.28
C ARG A 6 16.61 23.31 -27.45
N LEU A 7 15.99 22.16 -27.69
CA LEU A 7 14.90 21.67 -26.84
C LEU A 7 15.49 21.42 -25.45
N ASP A 8 14.88 22.00 -24.42
CA ASP A 8 15.29 21.73 -23.05
C ASP A 8 15.17 20.22 -22.77
N PRO A 9 16.12 19.61 -22.03
CA PRO A 9 16.04 18.19 -21.71
C PRO A 9 14.77 17.91 -20.92
N ILE A 10 13.90 17.04 -21.46
CA ILE A 10 12.78 16.47 -20.71
C ILE A 10 13.39 15.44 -19.77
N TYR A 11 13.78 15.85 -18.56
CA TYR A 11 14.15 14.92 -17.51
C TYR A 11 12.99 13.92 -17.33
N GLU A 12 13.33 12.63 -17.29
CA GLU A 12 12.47 11.43 -17.33
C GLU A 12 11.12 11.61 -16.61
N GLU A 13 10.17 12.22 -17.30
CA GLU A 13 8.79 12.41 -16.82
C GLU A 13 7.97 11.14 -17.03
N ILE A 14 8.42 10.29 -17.96
CA ILE A 14 7.88 8.96 -18.18
C ILE A 14 8.88 7.97 -17.61
N THR A 15 8.47 7.31 -16.55
CA THR A 15 9.23 6.26 -15.87
C THR A 15 8.96 4.90 -16.53
N PRO A 16 9.83 3.89 -16.31
CA PRO A 16 9.54 2.52 -16.73
C PRO A 16 8.22 1.97 -16.16
N ALA A 17 7.77 2.46 -14.99
CA ALA A 17 6.49 2.09 -14.41
C ALA A 17 5.31 2.61 -15.25
N ASP A 18 5.41 3.82 -15.78
CA ASP A 18 4.40 4.39 -16.68
C ASP A 18 4.24 3.52 -17.94
N HIS A 19 5.36 3.02 -18.49
CA HIS A 19 5.32 2.09 -19.62
C HIS A 19 4.64 0.77 -19.27
N GLN A 20 4.93 0.19 -18.10
CA GLN A 20 4.28 -1.04 -17.65
C GLN A 20 2.77 -0.85 -17.43
N ILE A 21 2.36 0.27 -16.83
CA ILE A 21 0.95 0.63 -16.66
C ILE A 21 0.25 0.68 -18.02
N LEU A 22 0.88 1.32 -19.01
CA LEU A 22 0.34 1.37 -20.37
C LEU A 22 0.22 -0.01 -21.01
N CYS A 23 1.23 -0.88 -20.86
CA CYS A 23 1.19 -2.25 -21.38
C CYS A 23 0.07 -3.09 -20.76
N LEU A 24 -0.33 -2.79 -19.52
CA LEU A 24 -1.45 -3.44 -18.83
C LEU A 24 -2.81 -2.80 -19.18
N GLY A 25 -2.85 -1.86 -20.13
CA GLY A 25 -4.07 -1.16 -20.55
C GLY A 25 -4.49 -0.02 -19.62
N GLY A 26 -3.63 0.34 -18.66
CA GLY A 26 -3.82 1.49 -17.78
C GLY A 26 -3.26 2.78 -18.36
N THR A 27 -3.46 3.87 -17.63
CA THR A 27 -2.83 5.15 -17.88
C THR A 27 -2.33 5.72 -16.56
N SER A 28 -1.24 6.47 -16.59
CA SER A 28 -0.71 7.19 -15.43
C SER A 28 -0.94 8.69 -15.59
N SER A 29 -0.90 9.43 -14.48
CA SER A 29 -1.01 10.90 -14.52
C SER A 29 0.07 11.55 -15.38
N ASN A 30 1.27 10.98 -15.41
CA ASN A 30 2.35 11.40 -16.30
C ASN A 30 1.98 11.22 -17.79
N LEU A 31 1.37 10.09 -18.14
CA LEU A 31 0.93 9.82 -19.52
C LEU A 31 -0.25 10.72 -19.92
N GLU A 32 -1.21 10.93 -19.03
CA GLU A 32 -2.38 11.81 -19.27
C GLU A 32 -1.95 13.26 -19.51
N ARG A 33 -0.99 13.76 -18.73
CA ARG A 33 -0.48 15.14 -18.84
C ARG A 33 0.51 15.33 -19.97
N LEU A 34 1.13 14.27 -20.47
CA LEU A 34 2.10 14.35 -21.57
C LEU A 34 1.49 14.98 -22.82
N GLN A 35 0.23 14.64 -23.13
CA GLN A 35 -0.43 15.13 -24.33
C GLN A 35 -0.67 16.65 -24.29
N SER A 36 -1.16 17.18 -23.17
CA SER A 36 -1.37 18.63 -23.00
C SER A 36 -0.03 19.38 -23.10
N ARG A 37 1.03 18.84 -22.49
CA ARG A 37 2.37 19.42 -22.50
C ARG A 37 3.06 19.36 -23.86
N LEU A 38 2.91 18.26 -24.60
CA LEU A 38 3.41 18.15 -25.98
C LEU A 38 2.75 19.20 -26.88
N GLN A 39 1.44 19.40 -26.73
CA GLN A 39 0.73 20.45 -27.46
C GLN A 39 1.26 21.85 -27.10
N ARG A 40 1.56 22.09 -25.81
CA ARG A 40 2.18 23.34 -25.34
C ARG A 40 3.57 23.56 -25.95
N ALA A 41 4.46 22.57 -25.89
CA ALA A 41 5.81 22.67 -26.44
C ALA A 41 5.83 22.93 -27.96
N LYS A 42 4.81 22.45 -28.68
CA LYS A 42 4.64 22.69 -30.12
C LYS A 42 4.22 24.13 -30.46
N ARG A 43 3.63 24.88 -29.52
CA ARG A 43 3.21 26.28 -29.73
C ARG A 43 4.40 27.22 -29.55
N LYS A 44 4.84 27.86 -30.64
CA LYS A 44 6.02 28.75 -30.67
C LYS A 44 5.87 30.06 -29.86
N SER A 45 4.64 30.48 -29.52
CA SER A 45 4.35 31.65 -28.67
C SER A 45 2.87 31.66 -28.26
N PRO A 46 2.49 31.12 -27.09
CA PRO A 46 1.11 31.17 -26.62
C PRO A 46 0.76 32.57 -26.08
N ASP A 47 -0.46 33.04 -26.38
CA ASP A 47 -1.02 34.26 -25.80
C ASP A 47 -1.07 34.16 -24.26
N PHE A 48 -0.86 35.27 -23.54
CA PHE A 48 -0.76 35.29 -22.08
C PHE A 48 -2.01 34.73 -21.40
N LYS A 49 -3.19 35.02 -21.96
CA LYS A 49 -4.47 34.50 -21.46
C LYS A 49 -4.53 32.98 -21.49
N ILE A 50 -4.05 32.37 -22.57
CA ILE A 50 -4.01 30.91 -22.75
C ILE A 50 -3.04 30.30 -21.74
N GLN A 51 -1.88 30.93 -21.51
CA GLN A 51 -0.91 30.45 -20.51
C GLN A 51 -1.48 30.47 -19.09
N LEU A 52 -2.26 31.50 -18.74
CA LEU A 52 -2.91 31.60 -17.44
C LEU A 52 -3.96 30.50 -17.23
N GLU A 53 -4.83 30.28 -18.23
CA GLU A 53 -5.86 29.23 -18.20
C GLU A 53 -5.23 27.83 -18.08
N GLU A 54 -4.19 27.55 -18.87
CA GLU A 54 -3.45 26.29 -18.80
C GLU A 54 -2.77 26.08 -17.45
N THR A 55 -2.19 27.12 -16.86
CA THR A 55 -1.54 27.04 -15.54
C THR A 55 -2.57 26.82 -14.43
N ALA A 56 -3.73 27.47 -14.50
CA ALA A 56 -4.83 27.24 -13.56
C ALA A 56 -5.35 25.80 -13.65
N TYR A 57 -5.45 25.25 -14.85
CA TYR A 57 -5.82 23.86 -15.08
C TYR A 57 -4.81 22.88 -14.45
N GLU A 58 -3.51 23.03 -14.76
CA GLU A 58 -2.45 22.18 -14.20
C GLU A 58 -2.40 22.25 -12.67
N MET A 59 -2.56 23.45 -12.10
CA MET A 59 -2.59 23.65 -10.66
C MET A 59 -3.83 23.01 -10.01
N GLY A 60 -4.97 23.01 -10.69
CA GLY A 60 -6.17 22.29 -10.28
C GLY A 60 -5.96 20.78 -10.28
N TYR A 61 -5.41 20.25 -11.37
CA TYR A 61 -5.09 18.82 -11.52
C TYR A 61 -4.13 18.36 -10.42
N LEU A 62 -3.01 19.05 -10.24
CA LEU A 62 -2.00 18.71 -9.22
C LEU A 62 -2.55 18.76 -7.79
N ARG A 63 -3.48 19.67 -7.50
CA ARG A 63 -4.16 19.73 -6.21
C ARG A 63 -5.07 18.52 -5.99
N ALA A 64 -5.84 18.13 -7.00
CA ALA A 64 -6.69 16.95 -6.95
C ALA A 64 -5.86 15.67 -6.77
N GLU A 65 -4.77 15.54 -7.53
CA GLU A 65 -3.84 14.41 -7.43
C GLU A 65 -3.17 14.34 -6.04
N LEU A 66 -2.71 15.48 -5.51
CA LEU A 66 -2.14 15.54 -4.16
C LEU A 66 -3.17 15.14 -3.09
N GLN A 67 -4.42 15.56 -3.24
CA GLN A 67 -5.49 15.21 -2.32
C GLN A 67 -5.79 13.70 -2.39
N TRP A 68 -5.88 13.14 -3.60
CA TRP A 68 -6.06 11.71 -3.81
C TRP A 68 -4.92 10.89 -3.19
N HIS A 69 -3.67 11.32 -3.32
CA HIS A 69 -2.54 10.64 -2.68
C HIS A 69 -2.60 10.70 -1.15
N LYS A 70 -3.04 11.83 -0.57
CA LYS A 70 -3.21 11.96 0.88
C LYS A 70 -4.27 10.99 1.40
N GLU A 71 -5.42 10.92 0.73
CA GLU A 71 -6.52 10.01 1.08
C GLU A 71 -6.08 8.56 0.92
N THR A 72 -5.45 8.22 -0.20
CA THR A 72 -4.92 6.87 -0.45
C THR A 72 -3.94 6.46 0.65
N LYS A 73 -3.01 7.34 1.04
CA LYS A 73 -2.08 7.07 2.13
C LYS A 73 -2.81 6.83 3.46
N GLN A 74 -3.82 7.62 3.78
CA GLN A 74 -4.61 7.43 5.00
C GLN A 74 -5.32 6.08 5.03
N ILE A 75 -5.93 5.69 3.90
CA ILE A 75 -6.58 4.38 3.76
C ILE A 75 -5.57 3.25 3.95
N LEU A 76 -4.39 3.34 3.33
CA LEU A 76 -3.35 2.33 3.46
C LEU A 76 -2.83 2.22 4.90
N LEU A 77 -2.68 3.33 5.62
CA LEU A 77 -2.28 3.33 7.02
C LEU A 77 -3.34 2.68 7.92
N GLN A 78 -4.63 2.99 7.71
CA GLN A 78 -5.73 2.36 8.44
C GLN A 78 -5.81 0.86 8.16
N PHE A 79 -5.61 0.46 6.91
CA PHE A 79 -5.53 -0.95 6.54
C PHE A 79 -4.37 -1.65 7.25
N GLN A 80 -3.18 -1.03 7.23
CA GLN A 80 -2.00 -1.55 7.94
C GLN A 80 -2.29 -1.74 9.44
N GLU A 81 -2.84 -0.73 10.11
CA GLU A 81 -3.19 -0.80 11.54
C GLU A 81 -4.19 -1.94 11.82
N THR A 82 -5.20 -2.09 10.98
CA THR A 82 -6.20 -3.17 11.08
C THR A 82 -5.54 -4.54 10.96
N VAL A 83 -4.65 -4.72 9.98
CA VAL A 83 -3.92 -5.97 9.77
C VAL A 83 -3.05 -6.30 10.98
N PHE A 84 -2.33 -5.32 11.52
CA PHE A 84 -1.54 -5.53 12.75
C PHE A 84 -2.42 -5.92 13.94
N GLY A 85 -3.59 -5.30 14.11
CA GLY A 85 -4.55 -5.68 15.15
C GLY A 85 -5.03 -7.14 15.02
N ILE A 86 -5.32 -7.58 13.79
CA ILE A 86 -5.72 -8.97 13.51
C ILE A 86 -4.59 -9.94 13.89
N PHE A 87 -3.35 -9.66 13.46
CA PHE A 87 -2.21 -10.50 13.80
C PHE A 87 -1.97 -10.59 15.32
N GLY A 88 -2.04 -9.47 16.04
CA GLY A 88 -1.94 -9.48 17.50
C GLY A 88 -3.04 -10.34 18.15
N SER A 89 -4.28 -10.23 17.67
CA SER A 89 -5.39 -11.05 18.19
C SER A 89 -5.21 -12.55 17.92
N LEU A 90 -4.59 -12.90 16.78
CA LEU A 90 -4.29 -14.27 16.41
C LEU A 90 -3.17 -14.84 17.29
N GLU A 91 -2.11 -14.07 17.52
CA GLU A 91 -1.01 -14.44 18.43
C GLU A 91 -1.53 -14.71 19.85
N ASP A 92 -2.39 -13.82 20.37
CA ASP A 92 -3.02 -13.99 21.67
C ASP A 92 -3.90 -15.25 21.74
N ALA A 93 -4.67 -15.52 20.70
CA ALA A 93 -5.52 -16.71 20.62
C ALA A 93 -4.68 -17.99 20.60
N LEU A 94 -3.57 -17.98 19.85
CA LEU A 94 -2.62 -19.09 19.79
C LEU A 94 -2.00 -19.34 21.16
N ALA A 95 -1.49 -18.29 21.82
CA ALA A 95 -0.90 -18.40 23.15
C ALA A 95 -1.87 -19.01 24.17
N ARG A 96 -3.13 -18.56 24.17
CA ARG A 96 -4.19 -19.13 25.03
C ARG A 96 -4.48 -20.59 24.69
N ALA A 97 -4.53 -20.95 23.41
CA ALA A 97 -4.79 -22.32 22.99
C ALA A 97 -3.65 -23.25 23.45
N THR A 98 -2.40 -22.85 23.30
CA THR A 98 -1.23 -23.62 23.75
C THR A 98 -1.20 -23.78 25.27
N ALA A 99 -1.49 -22.71 26.03
CA ALA A 99 -1.55 -22.79 27.50
C ALA A 99 -2.63 -23.79 27.96
N ARG A 100 -3.83 -23.73 27.37
CA ARG A 100 -4.93 -24.67 27.67
C ARG A 100 -4.60 -26.10 27.27
N LEU A 101 -3.90 -26.29 26.16
CA LEU A 101 -3.46 -27.62 25.73
C LEU A 101 -2.48 -28.20 26.76
N HIS A 102 -1.53 -27.40 27.24
CA HIS A 102 -0.59 -27.83 28.26
C HIS A 102 -1.26 -28.12 29.61
N GLU A 103 -2.22 -27.29 30.04
CA GLU A 103 -3.03 -27.60 31.22
C GLU A 103 -3.78 -28.94 31.07
N SER A 104 -4.38 -29.19 29.91
CA SER A 104 -5.09 -30.44 29.65
C SER A 104 -4.15 -31.66 29.64
N GLU A 105 -2.94 -31.50 29.12
CA GLU A 105 -1.89 -32.52 29.15
C GLU A 105 -1.46 -32.82 30.59
N GLN A 106 -1.21 -31.79 31.40
CA GLN A 106 -0.86 -31.95 32.82
C GLN A 106 -1.99 -32.65 33.60
N GLN A 107 -3.25 -32.27 33.35
CA GLN A 107 -4.40 -32.92 33.97
C GLN A 107 -4.51 -34.40 33.59
N TYR A 108 -4.30 -34.73 32.32
CA TYR A 108 -4.25 -36.11 31.85
C TYR A 108 -3.15 -36.91 32.56
N LEU A 109 -1.93 -36.37 32.62
CA LEU A 109 -0.80 -37.02 33.30
C LEU A 109 -1.03 -37.19 34.80
N MET A 110 -1.68 -36.23 35.47
CA MET A 110 -2.05 -36.37 36.89
C MET A 110 -3.06 -37.49 37.12
N LEU A 111 -4.08 -37.61 36.26
CA LEU A 111 -5.07 -38.69 36.34
C LEU A 111 -4.40 -40.05 36.14
N TRP A 112 -3.55 -40.15 35.10
CA TRP A 112 -2.84 -41.39 34.75
C TRP A 112 -1.77 -41.78 35.78
N GLY A 113 -1.07 -40.81 36.37
CA GLY A 113 -0.10 -41.04 37.44
C GLY A 113 -0.75 -41.42 38.77
N SER A 114 -1.99 -41.00 39.02
CA SER A 114 -2.74 -41.33 40.23
C SER A 114 -3.26 -42.77 40.25
N ASP A 115 -3.49 -43.39 39.08
CA ASP A 115 -3.89 -44.80 38.96
C ASP A 115 -2.75 -45.79 39.29
N SER A 116 -1.50 -45.33 39.35
CA SER A 116 -0.35 -46.19 39.70
C SER A 116 -0.10 -46.35 41.21
N ARG A 117 -0.84 -45.62 42.07
CA ARG A 117 -0.70 -45.68 43.54
C ARG A 117 -1.88 -46.33 44.27
N SER A 118 -2.93 -46.75 43.58
CA SER A 118 -4.07 -47.50 44.16
C SER A 118 -3.84 -49.02 44.16
N GLY A 119 -2.59 -49.44 44.35
CA GLY A 119 -2.18 -50.84 44.37
C GLY A 119 -1.34 -51.17 45.60
N THR A 120 -1.85 -50.99 46.82
CA THR A 120 -1.49 -51.79 48.01
C THR A 120 -2.26 -51.34 49.25
N GLY A 121 -2.95 -52.27 49.91
CA GLY A 121 -3.20 -52.21 51.36
C GLY A 121 -4.66 -52.23 51.80
N GLY A 122 -5.24 -53.42 51.94
CA GLY A 122 -6.51 -53.59 52.63
C GLY A 122 -6.99 -55.05 52.67
N CYS A 123 -6.46 -55.83 53.61
CA CYS A 123 -7.05 -57.11 54.04
C CYS A 123 -8.53 -56.93 54.42
N PHE A 124 -9.41 -57.80 53.94
CA PHE A 124 -10.23 -58.79 54.68
C PHE A 124 -11.03 -59.61 53.68
#